data_AF-A0A5N5TC71-F1
#
_entry.id   AF-A0A5N5TC71-F1
#
_cell.length_a   1.000
_cell.length_b   1.000
_cell.length_c   1.000
_cell.angle_alpha   90.00
_cell.angle_beta   90.00
_cell.angle_gamma   90.00
#
_symmetry.space_group_name_H-M   'P 1'
#
loop_
_entity.id
_entity.type
_entity.pdbx_description
1 polymer ?
#
loop_
_entity_poly.entity_id
_entity_poly.type
_entity_poly.pdbx_seq_one_letter_code
_entity_poly.pdbx_strand_id
1 'polypeptide(L)'
;MTSKKQKVTLEESSKKIKLMDDTFIEKLESERNEVARSVTDFNFNKSRVRMLSKQLYIPENCDGIVYWMSREQRVQDNWVLLFAQRLALKHEMPLHIVFCLMPEFLDATFRHYDFLLKDSP
;
A
#
# COMPACT_ATOMS: atom_id res chain seq x y z
N MET A 1 12.15 38.10 -40.49
CA MET A 1 11.75 36.70 -40.20
C MET A 1 11.19 36.67 -38.79
N THR A 2 9.87 36.74 -38.65
CA THR A 2 9.18 36.80 -37.36
C THR A 2 8.78 35.39 -36.92
N SER A 3 9.48 34.86 -35.92
CA SER A 3 9.13 33.59 -35.27
C SER A 3 7.86 33.76 -34.43
N LYS A 4 6.75 33.15 -34.87
CA LYS A 4 5.52 33.03 -34.09
C LYS A 4 5.79 32.11 -32.88
N LYS A 5 5.90 32.67 -31.67
CA LYS A 5 5.76 31.90 -30.43
C LYS A 5 4.28 31.55 -30.23
N GLN A 6 3.94 30.27 -30.38
CA GLN A 6 2.63 29.75 -29.97
C GLN A 6 2.51 29.83 -28.44
N LYS A 7 1.53 30.61 -27.98
CA LYS A 7 1.13 30.69 -26.58
C LYS A 7 0.25 29.47 -26.30
N VAL A 8 0.85 28.38 -25.84
CA VAL A 8 0.12 27.22 -25.31
C VAL A 8 -0.61 27.67 -24.05
N THR A 9 -1.92 27.46 -24.00
CA THR A 9 -2.81 27.96 -22.94
C THR A 9 -2.69 27.08 -21.70
N LEU A 10 -2.55 27.67 -20.50
CA LEU A 10 -2.36 26.96 -19.23
C LEU A 10 -3.48 25.94 -18.90
N GLU A 11 -4.68 26.13 -19.45
CA GLU A 11 -5.81 25.20 -19.28
C GLU A 11 -5.66 23.91 -20.11
N GLU A 12 -5.03 24.00 -21.28
CA GLU A 12 -4.78 22.84 -22.15
C GLU A 12 -3.69 21.97 -21.57
N SER A 13 -2.66 22.55 -20.92
CA SER A 13 -1.64 21.76 -20.22
C SER A 13 -2.23 21.07 -18.99
N SER A 14 -3.07 21.75 -18.20
CA SER A 14 -3.69 21.16 -17.00
C SER A 14 -4.65 20.01 -17.35
N LYS A 15 -5.46 20.15 -18.41
CA LYS A 15 -6.33 19.06 -18.90
C LYS A 15 -5.55 17.90 -19.49
N LYS A 16 -4.48 18.19 -20.24
CA LYS A 16 -3.64 17.15 -20.86
C LYS A 16 -2.82 16.37 -19.82
N ILE A 17 -2.38 17.04 -18.75
CA ILE A 17 -1.76 16.40 -17.58
C ILE A 17 -2.77 15.48 -16.87
N LYS A 18 -4.00 15.96 -16.58
CA LYS A 18 -5.06 15.14 -15.96
C LYS A 18 -5.43 13.89 -16.78
N LEU A 19 -5.67 14.05 -18.10
CA LEU A 19 -6.01 12.95 -18.99
C LEU A 19 -4.89 11.90 -19.11
N MET A 20 -3.62 12.34 -19.11
CA MET A 20 -2.48 11.42 -19.08
C MET A 20 -2.37 10.66 -17.76
N ASP A 21 -2.76 11.29 -16.65
CA ASP A 21 -2.77 10.69 -15.31
C ASP A 21 -3.87 9.61 -15.19
N ASP A 22 -5.09 9.91 -15.65
CA ASP A 22 -6.22 8.95 -15.58
C ASP A 22 -5.92 7.67 -16.38
N THR A 23 -5.42 7.81 -17.62
CA THR A 23 -5.01 6.67 -18.44
C THR A 23 -3.85 5.86 -17.84
N PHE A 24 -2.99 6.52 -17.05
CA PHE A 24 -1.88 5.86 -16.37
C PHE A 24 -2.35 5.06 -15.17
N ILE A 25 -3.28 5.62 -14.36
CA ILE A 25 -3.87 4.91 -13.22
C ILE A 25 -4.67 3.69 -13.68
N GLU A 26 -5.49 3.82 -14.72
CA GLU A 26 -6.23 2.69 -15.32
C GLU A 26 -5.30 1.57 -15.77
N LYS A 27 -4.18 1.94 -16.41
CA LYS A 27 -3.17 0.98 -16.83
C LYS A 27 -2.54 0.25 -15.63
N LEU A 28 -2.16 0.98 -14.58
CA LEU A 28 -1.61 0.38 -13.36
C LEU A 28 -2.60 -0.58 -12.69
N GLU A 29 -3.89 -0.23 -12.68
CA GLU A 29 -4.94 -1.09 -12.12
C GLU A 29 -5.11 -2.37 -12.95
N SER A 30 -5.11 -2.27 -14.29
CA SER A 30 -5.13 -3.43 -15.18
C SER A 30 -3.93 -4.34 -14.92
N GLU A 31 -2.72 -3.77 -14.88
CA GLU A 31 -1.49 -4.52 -14.62
C GLU A 31 -1.56 -5.25 -13.28
N ARG A 32 -2.04 -4.60 -12.22
CA ARG A 32 -2.22 -5.23 -10.89
C ARG A 32 -3.19 -6.41 -10.93
N ASN A 33 -4.34 -6.24 -11.57
CA ASN A 33 -5.36 -7.28 -11.69
C ASN A 33 -4.90 -8.47 -12.55
N GLU A 34 -4.01 -8.24 -13.50
CA GLU A 34 -3.40 -9.28 -14.34
C GLU A 34 -2.38 -10.13 -13.58
N VAL A 35 -1.71 -9.60 -12.54
CA VAL A 35 -0.65 -10.33 -11.83
C VAL A 35 -1.16 -11.61 -11.16
N ALA A 36 -2.29 -11.52 -10.46
CA ALA A 36 -2.88 -12.67 -9.77
C ALA A 36 -4.36 -12.45 -9.46
N ARG A 37 -5.18 -13.50 -9.58
CA ARG A 37 -6.60 -13.48 -9.20
C ARG A 37 -6.81 -13.42 -7.68
N SER A 38 -5.87 -13.97 -6.91
CA SER A 38 -5.89 -14.05 -5.46
C SER A 38 -4.46 -14.02 -4.90
N VAL A 39 -4.32 -13.60 -3.65
CA VAL A 39 -3.04 -13.60 -2.91
C VAL A 39 -2.48 -15.02 -2.70
N THR A 40 -3.34 -16.05 -2.78
CA THR A 40 -2.91 -17.45 -2.77
C THR A 40 -2.10 -17.82 -4.02
N ASP A 41 -2.43 -17.21 -5.15
CA ASP A 41 -1.86 -17.52 -6.47
C ASP A 41 -0.67 -16.59 -6.80
N PHE A 42 -0.56 -15.48 -6.09
CA PHE A 42 0.52 -14.53 -6.21
C PHE A 42 1.89 -15.15 -5.88
N ASN A 43 2.88 -14.92 -6.75
CA ASN A 43 4.25 -15.41 -6.60
C ASN A 43 5.01 -14.64 -5.51
N PHE A 44 4.73 -14.96 -4.25
CA PHE A 44 5.32 -14.29 -3.10
C PHE A 44 6.75 -14.77 -2.81
N ASN A 45 7.70 -13.83 -2.78
CA ASN A 45 9.08 -14.13 -2.40
C ASN A 45 9.21 -14.37 -0.89
N LYS A 46 9.37 -15.64 -0.50
CA LYS A 46 9.52 -16.07 0.90
C LYS A 46 10.74 -15.46 1.61
N SER A 47 11.79 -15.04 0.89
CA SER A 47 12.97 -14.41 1.51
C SER A 47 12.67 -13.04 2.13
N ARG A 48 11.52 -12.43 1.80
CA ARG A 48 11.05 -11.18 2.40
C ARG A 48 10.54 -11.36 3.84
N VAL A 49 10.34 -12.59 4.29
CA VAL A 49 9.76 -12.88 5.61
C VAL A 49 10.82 -13.48 6.51
N ARG A 50 10.89 -12.96 7.73
CA ARG A 50 11.75 -13.48 8.79
C ARG A 50 10.92 -13.74 10.04
N MET A 51 10.99 -14.97 10.55
CA MET A 51 10.41 -15.33 11.83
C MET A 51 11.19 -14.66 12.96
N LEU A 52 10.50 -13.94 13.85
CA LEU A 52 11.11 -13.26 15.00
C LEU A 52 10.94 -14.05 16.30
N SER A 53 9.87 -14.83 16.42
CA SER A 53 9.57 -15.66 17.60
C SER A 53 10.00 -17.12 17.37
N LYS A 54 10.21 -17.84 18.48
CA LYS A 54 10.49 -19.29 18.45
C LYS A 54 9.25 -20.14 18.18
N GLN A 55 8.06 -19.54 18.20
CA GLN A 55 6.80 -20.23 17.98
C GLN A 55 6.61 -20.47 16.49
N LEU A 56 6.68 -21.74 16.09
CA LEU A 56 6.60 -22.17 14.69
C LEU A 56 5.16 -22.44 14.22
N TYR A 57 4.22 -22.56 15.16
CA TYR A 57 2.84 -22.98 14.90
C TYR A 57 1.84 -21.99 15.49
N ILE A 58 0.73 -21.80 14.81
CA ILE A 58 -0.40 -21.02 15.29
C ILE A 58 -1.18 -21.90 16.29
N PRO A 59 -1.35 -21.47 17.55
CA PRO A 59 -2.18 -22.17 18.53
C PRO A 59 -3.62 -22.40 18.05
N GLU A 60 -4.27 -23.46 18.52
CA GLU A 60 -5.66 -23.79 18.16
C GLU A 60 -6.68 -22.75 18.67
N ASN A 61 -6.33 -21.99 19.72
CA ASN A 61 -7.16 -20.97 20.34
C ASN A 61 -6.88 -19.54 19.83
N CYS A 62 -6.50 -19.40 18.56
CA CYS A 62 -6.28 -18.09 17.96
C CYS A 62 -7.53 -17.60 17.23
N ASP A 63 -7.92 -16.36 17.51
CA ASP A 63 -9.12 -15.74 16.92
C ASP A 63 -8.85 -15.03 15.58
N GLY A 64 -7.58 -14.84 15.19
CA GLY A 64 -7.25 -14.08 13.98
C GLY A 64 -5.76 -13.87 13.74
N ILE A 65 -5.46 -13.34 12.56
CA ILE A 65 -4.14 -12.84 12.18
C ILE A 65 -4.12 -11.31 12.32
N VAL A 66 -3.08 -10.76 12.93
CA VAL A 66 -2.90 -9.31 13.08
C VAL A 66 -1.69 -8.85 12.28
N TYR A 67 -1.91 -7.93 11.34
CA TYR A 67 -0.85 -7.12 10.74
C TYR A 67 -0.69 -5.83 11.56
N TRP A 68 0.37 -5.78 12.37
CA TRP A 68 0.80 -4.55 13.03
C TRP A 68 1.50 -3.64 12.02
N MET A 69 0.75 -2.68 11.49
CA MET A 69 1.23 -1.68 10.56
C MET A 69 1.99 -0.60 11.32
N SER A 70 3.21 -0.30 10.84
CA SER A 70 4.04 0.77 11.37
C SER A 70 4.63 1.59 10.23
N ARG A 71 5.58 1.02 9.47
CA ARG A 71 6.31 1.75 8.41
C ARG A 71 5.57 1.83 7.07
N GLU A 72 4.90 0.77 6.64
CA GLU A 72 4.23 0.71 5.33
C GLU A 72 2.73 1.01 5.46
N GLN A 73 2.38 2.29 5.58
CA GLN A 73 1.01 2.79 5.71
C GLN A 73 0.32 2.93 4.34
N ARG A 74 0.18 1.80 3.65
CA ARG A 74 -0.49 1.70 2.35
C ARG A 74 -1.08 0.31 2.20
N VAL A 75 -2.23 0.23 1.51
CA VAL A 75 -2.90 -1.05 1.21
C VAL A 75 -2.33 -1.67 -0.06
N GLN A 76 -2.27 -0.88 -1.15
CA GLN A 76 -1.79 -1.36 -2.45
C GLN A 76 -0.28 -1.64 -2.42
N ASP A 77 0.13 -2.72 -3.11
CA ASP A 77 1.51 -3.17 -3.29
C ASP A 77 2.31 -3.41 -1.97
N ASN A 78 1.61 -3.73 -0.89
CA ASN A 78 2.20 -3.94 0.43
C ASN A 78 2.55 -5.41 0.65
N TRP A 79 3.84 -5.75 0.65
CA TRP A 79 4.32 -7.13 0.83
C TRP A 79 3.89 -7.74 2.17
N VAL A 80 3.85 -6.93 3.23
CA VAL A 80 3.45 -7.42 4.57
C VAL A 80 1.97 -7.76 4.58
N LEU A 81 1.14 -6.92 3.96
CA LEU A 81 -0.29 -7.17 3.87
C LEU A 81 -0.60 -8.39 3.00
N LEU A 82 0.08 -8.56 1.86
CA LEU A 82 -0.02 -9.75 1.02
C LEU A 82 0.33 -11.02 1.82
N PHE A 83 1.41 -10.98 2.60
CA PHE A 83 1.79 -12.11 3.43
C PHE A 83 0.75 -12.41 4.52
N ALA A 84 0.26 -11.38 5.22
CA ALA A 84 -0.72 -11.52 6.29
C ALA A 84 -2.05 -12.08 5.77
N GLN A 85 -2.53 -11.59 4.63
CA GLN A 85 -3.74 -12.12 3.99
C GLN A 85 -3.57 -13.56 3.52
N ARG A 86 -2.40 -13.90 2.96
CA ARG A 86 -2.09 -15.30 2.60
C ARG A 86 -2.14 -16.22 3.82
N LEU A 87 -1.66 -15.76 4.96
CA LEU A 87 -1.68 -16.51 6.21
C LEU A 87 -3.12 -16.65 6.75
N ALA A 88 -3.88 -15.57 6.74
CA ALA A 88 -5.28 -15.55 7.17
C ALA A 88 -6.13 -16.53 6.34
N LEU A 89 -6.01 -16.49 5.01
CA LEU A 89 -6.71 -17.41 4.10
C LEU A 89 -6.27 -18.86 4.31
N LYS A 90 -4.97 -19.11 4.50
CA LYS A 90 -4.46 -20.47 4.73
C LYS A 90 -5.04 -21.12 6.00
N HIS A 91 -5.31 -20.31 7.01
CA HIS A 91 -5.81 -20.77 8.31
C HIS A 91 -7.31 -20.51 8.51
N GLU A 92 -8.01 -20.01 7.47
CA GLU A 92 -9.45 -19.69 7.53
C GLU A 92 -9.81 -18.75 8.70
N MET A 93 -8.94 -17.78 8.96
CA MET A 93 -9.07 -16.82 10.06
C MET A 93 -9.25 -15.38 9.55
N PRO A 94 -9.90 -14.49 10.34
CA PRO A 94 -9.97 -13.09 9.99
C PRO A 94 -8.59 -12.42 10.04
N LEU A 95 -8.40 -11.40 9.20
CA LEU A 95 -7.23 -10.53 9.20
C LEU A 95 -7.60 -9.17 9.78
N HIS A 96 -6.84 -8.72 10.76
CA HIS A 96 -6.96 -7.39 11.35
C HIS A 96 -5.71 -6.57 11.05
N ILE A 97 -5.88 -5.31 10.67
CA ILE A 97 -4.80 -4.34 10.51
C ILE A 97 -4.84 -3.40 11.71
N VAL A 98 -3.72 -3.28 12.42
CA VAL A 98 -3.60 -2.42 13.60
C VAL A 98 -2.48 -1.43 13.39
N PHE A 99 -2.76 -0.16 13.60
CA PHE A 99 -1.78 0.92 13.62
C PHE A 99 -1.78 1.57 15.01
N CYS A 100 -0.59 1.72 15.61
CA CYS A 100 -0.44 2.33 16.93
C CYS A 100 0.17 3.72 16.79
N LEU A 101 -0.64 4.77 17.03
CA LEU A 101 -0.15 6.14 17.05
C LEU A 101 0.58 6.41 18.37
N MET A 102 1.87 6.70 18.30
CA MET A 102 2.64 7.10 19.48
C MET A 102 2.47 8.59 19.76
N PRO A 103 2.24 9.00 21.03
CA PRO A 103 2.06 10.41 21.39
C PRO A 103 3.33 11.24 21.14
N GLU A 104 4.50 10.62 21.31
CA GLU A 104 5.81 11.17 20.95
C GLU A 104 6.61 10.11 20.22
N PHE A 105 7.24 10.49 19.11
CA PHE A 105 8.08 9.59 18.32
C PHE A 105 9.31 10.34 17.81
N LEU A 106 10.45 10.14 18.47
CA LEU A 106 11.68 10.89 18.20
C LEU A 106 11.38 12.41 18.19
N ASP A 107 12.02 13.17 17.30
CA ASP A 107 11.78 14.60 17.11
C ASP A 107 10.63 14.89 16.12
N ALA A 108 9.60 14.04 16.09
CA ALA A 108 8.48 14.22 15.18
C ALA A 108 7.69 15.50 15.52
N THR A 109 7.88 16.52 14.69
CA THR A 109 7.05 17.75 14.72
C THR A 109 5.57 17.48 14.45
N PHE A 110 4.71 18.43 14.85
CA PHE A 110 3.29 18.44 14.52
C PHE A 110 3.01 18.23 13.02
N ARG A 111 3.84 18.81 12.12
CA ARG A 111 3.67 18.63 10.67
C ARG A 111 3.83 17.18 10.23
N HIS A 112 4.68 16.41 10.89
CA HIS A 112 4.85 14.98 10.58
C HIS A 112 3.57 14.21 10.93
N TYR A 113 3.00 14.46 12.11
CA TYR A 113 1.74 13.85 12.54
C TYR A 113 0.54 14.32 11.70
N ASP A 114 0.51 15.59 11.34
CA ASP A 114 -0.54 16.15 10.49
C ASP A 114 -0.56 15.48 9.12
N PHE A 115 0.61 15.31 8.51
CA PHE A 115 0.76 14.57 7.25
C PHE A 115 0.38 13.10 7.41
N LEU A 116 0.87 12.44 8.48
CA LEU A 116 0.59 11.04 8.78
C LEU A 116 -0.90 10.72 8.86
N LEU A 117 -1.70 11.64 9.42
CA LEU A 117 -3.13 11.43 9.68
C LEU A 117 -4.04 11.96 8.57
N LYS A 118 -3.61 12.98 7.82
CA LYS A 118 -4.41 13.59 6.74
C LYS A 118 -4.23 12.90 5.40
N ASP A 119 -3.02 12.45 5.07
CA ASP A 119 -2.72 11.78 3.80
C ASP A 119 -2.97 10.26 3.90
N SER A 120 -4.11 9.89 4.49
CA SER A 120 -4.77 8.66 4.05
C SER A 120 -5.63 9.06 2.84
N PRO A 121 -5.28 8.66 1.61
CA PRO A 121 -6.18 8.81 0.48
C PRO A 121 -7.55 8.14 0.76
#